data_AF-A0A9Q0WI53-F1
#
_entry.id   AF-A0A9Q0WI53-F1
#
_cell.length_a   1.000
_cell.length_b   1.000
_cell.length_c   1.000
_cell.angle_alpha   90.00
_cell.angle_beta   90.00
_cell.angle_gamma   90.00
#
_symmetry.space_group_name_H-M   'P 1'
#
loop_
_entity.id
_entity.type
_entity.pdbx_description
1 polymer ?
#
loop_
_entity_poly.entity_id
_entity_poly.type
_entity_poly.pdbx_seq_one_letter_code
_entity_poly.pdbx_strand_id
1 'polypeptide(L)'
;MVASNTSPVANCYLRSADVHSRNLEGAKESNADHLPLGSISRTGPSIFSLQHNLLQAIPETLGAAALALHYANVIVVIEKLAASPHLIGHDARDDLYNMLPAKVRAALRERLKPYSKSLDPSVYDTVLAGEWNEAMASILEWLAPLAHNMIRWQSERSYEQQTFVSRTNVLLVQTLYFANQEKTEAAITELLVGLNYIWRLGRELNTKALQECASSRVFDEYLEVEK
;
A
#
# COMPACT_ATOMS: atom_id res chain seq x y z
N MET A 1 -28.36 30.83 43.30
CA MET A 1 -28.26 31.59 42.04
C MET A 1 -27.92 30.54 40.98
N VAL A 2 -28.87 29.94 40.24
CA VAL A 2 -29.62 30.51 39.08
C VAL A 2 -28.60 31.06 38.06
N ALA A 3 -28.43 30.56 36.83
CA ALA A 3 -29.44 30.13 35.86
C ALA A 3 -28.98 29.02 34.90
N SER A 4 -30.00 28.28 34.46
CA SER A 4 -30.09 27.30 33.38
C SER A 4 -30.10 27.96 31.98
N ASN A 5 -29.88 27.13 30.93
CA ASN A 5 -30.65 27.03 29.65
C ASN A 5 -29.69 26.55 28.53
N THR A 6 -29.73 25.32 27.98
CA THR A 6 -30.72 24.63 27.11
C THR A 6 -31.06 25.34 25.78
N SER A 7 -30.57 24.82 24.65
CA SER A 7 -31.35 24.16 23.57
C SER A 7 -30.69 24.26 22.17
N PRO A 8 -30.83 23.25 21.27
CA PRO A 8 -30.16 23.12 19.96
C PRO A 8 -31.11 23.29 18.75
N VAL A 9 -30.60 23.66 17.56
CA VAL A 9 -31.23 23.49 16.22
C VAL A 9 -30.08 23.62 15.19
N ALA A 10 -29.82 22.71 14.24
CA ALA A 10 -30.59 22.55 13.01
C ALA A 10 -30.36 21.19 12.31
N ASN A 11 -31.49 20.62 11.90
CA ASN A 11 -31.69 19.48 11.02
C ASN A 11 -31.59 19.94 9.56
N CYS A 12 -30.94 19.17 8.68
CA CYS A 12 -31.20 19.23 7.25
C CYS A 12 -31.47 17.81 6.73
N TYR A 13 -32.75 17.42 6.80
CA TYR A 13 -33.34 16.36 6.01
C TYR A 13 -33.54 16.87 4.57
N LEU A 14 -33.13 16.10 3.58
CA LEU A 14 -33.73 16.13 2.25
C LEU A 14 -34.17 14.70 1.88
N ARG A 15 -35.38 14.37 2.33
CA ARG A 15 -36.22 13.32 1.76
C ARG A 15 -37.22 14.05 0.85
N SER A 16 -37.19 13.77 -0.45
CA SER A 16 -38.22 14.21 -1.37
C SER A 16 -38.91 12.99 -1.95
N ALA A 17 -40.18 12.83 -1.59
CA ALA A 17 -41.13 11.96 -2.26
C ALA A 17 -42.43 12.77 -2.44
N ASP A 18 -43.18 12.34 -3.46
CA ASP A 18 -44.55 12.71 -3.82
C ASP A 18 -44.73 13.83 -4.86
N VAL A 19 -45.09 13.40 -6.07
CA VAL A 19 -46.09 14.10 -6.89
C VAL A 19 -47.20 13.09 -7.24
N HIS A 20 -48.41 13.57 -7.00
CA HIS A 20 -49.67 12.86 -7.01
C HIS A 20 -50.28 12.74 -8.43
N SER A 21 -50.84 11.56 -8.67
CA SER A 21 -51.97 11.17 -9.53
C SER A 21 -52.64 12.19 -10.47
N ARG A 22 -52.87 11.76 -11.72
CA ARG A 22 -53.98 12.20 -12.58
C ARG A 22 -54.64 10.97 -13.21
N ASN A 23 -55.89 10.70 -12.83
CA ASN A 23 -56.76 9.68 -13.40
C ASN A 23 -57.41 10.16 -14.71
N LEU A 24 -57.69 9.22 -15.62
CA LEU A 24 -58.82 9.29 -16.54
C LEU A 24 -59.29 7.87 -16.91
N GLU A 25 -60.62 7.68 -16.80
CA GLU A 25 -61.39 6.44 -16.94
C GLU A 25 -61.35 5.78 -18.32
N GLY A 26 -61.65 4.47 -18.34
CA GLY A 26 -62.44 3.87 -19.41
C GLY A 26 -62.22 2.38 -19.61
N ALA A 27 -63.09 1.52 -19.04
CA ALA A 27 -63.78 0.40 -19.70
C ALA A 27 -64.30 -0.65 -18.69
N LYS A 28 -65.53 -1.09 -18.93
CA LYS A 28 -66.31 -2.11 -18.20
C LYS A 28 -65.73 -3.52 -18.41
N GLU A 29 -65.87 -4.41 -17.43
CA GLU A 29 -66.81 -5.56 -17.46
C GLU A 29 -66.65 -6.57 -16.30
N SER A 30 -67.82 -6.99 -15.80
CA SER A 30 -68.27 -8.26 -15.19
C SER A 30 -67.63 -8.88 -13.92
N ASN A 31 -68.57 -9.19 -13.00
CA ASN A 31 -68.57 -10.03 -11.80
C ASN A 31 -67.68 -11.29 -11.80
N ALA A 32 -67.05 -11.61 -10.66
CA ALA A 32 -67.56 -12.58 -9.67
C ALA A 32 -66.45 -13.09 -8.72
N ASP A 33 -66.84 -13.22 -7.45
CA ASP A 33 -66.38 -14.17 -6.43
C ASP A 33 -65.06 -14.01 -5.65
N HIS A 34 -65.25 -14.21 -4.35
CA HIS A 34 -64.34 -14.13 -3.22
C HIS A 34 -63.32 -15.28 -3.18
N LEU A 35 -62.12 -15.01 -2.65
CA LEU A 35 -61.37 -15.74 -1.60
C LEU A 35 -59.88 -15.28 -1.60
N PRO A 36 -59.27 -14.86 -0.47
CA PRO A 36 -57.85 -14.52 -0.44
C PRO A 36 -57.02 -15.74 -0.05
N LEU A 37 -56.16 -16.21 -0.97
CA LEU A 37 -55.09 -17.17 -0.67
C LEU A 37 -53.81 -16.38 -0.35
N GLY A 38 -53.38 -16.43 0.92
CA GLY A 38 -52.24 -15.69 1.45
C GLY A 38 -50.93 -16.01 0.73
N SER A 39 -50.31 -14.98 0.16
CA SER A 39 -48.95 -15.05 -0.37
C SER A 39 -47.96 -14.84 0.78
N ILE A 40 -47.29 -15.92 1.17
CA ILE A 40 -46.13 -15.88 2.04
C ILE A 40 -45.02 -15.17 1.27
N SER A 41 -44.84 -13.88 1.54
CA SER A 41 -43.65 -13.14 1.12
C SER A 41 -42.47 -13.65 1.93
N ARG A 42 -41.81 -14.70 1.42
CA ARG A 42 -40.48 -15.10 1.88
C ARG A 42 -39.51 -13.99 1.48
N THR A 43 -39.30 -13.04 2.39
CA THR A 43 -38.11 -12.17 2.36
C THR A 43 -36.90 -13.06 2.67
N GLY A 44 -36.37 -13.72 1.65
CA GLY A 44 -35.09 -14.40 1.77
C GLY A 44 -34.00 -13.38 2.09
N PRO A 45 -33.05 -13.66 3.00
CA PRO A 45 -31.94 -12.76 3.24
C PRO A 45 -31.13 -12.65 1.94
N SER A 46 -30.90 -11.41 1.52
CA SER A 46 -30.11 -11.09 0.33
C SER A 46 -28.75 -11.76 0.42
N ILE A 47 -28.46 -12.66 -0.53
CA ILE A 47 -27.19 -13.40 -0.67
C ILE A 47 -25.97 -12.44 -0.66
N PHE A 48 -26.16 -11.20 -1.09
CA PHE A 48 -25.13 -10.16 -1.07
C PHE A 48 -24.70 -9.76 0.35
N SER A 49 -25.58 -9.86 1.36
CA SER A 49 -25.25 -9.54 2.75
C SER A 49 -24.40 -10.64 3.43
N LEU A 50 -24.53 -11.89 2.99
CA LEU A 50 -23.81 -13.03 3.55
C LEU A 50 -22.34 -13.06 3.08
N GLN A 51 -22.07 -12.63 1.85
CA GLN A 51 -20.71 -12.55 1.31
C GLN A 51 -19.86 -11.48 2.03
N HIS A 52 -20.48 -10.38 2.46
CA HIS A 52 -19.80 -9.33 3.20
C HIS A 52 -19.31 -9.79 4.58
N ASN A 53 -19.98 -10.77 5.20
CA ASN A 53 -19.58 -11.33 6.49
C ASN A 53 -18.55 -12.46 6.36
N LEU A 54 -18.52 -13.18 5.23
CA LEU A 54 -17.55 -14.28 4.98
C LEU A 54 -16.20 -13.78 4.46
N LEU A 55 -16.16 -12.58 3.88
CA LEU A 55 -14.93 -11.90 3.47
C LEU A 55 -14.53 -10.78 4.44
N GLN A 56 -15.10 -10.75 5.66
CA GLN A 56 -14.57 -9.90 6.72
C GLN A 56 -13.18 -10.39 7.06
N ALA A 57 -12.19 -9.72 6.48
CA ALA A 57 -10.81 -9.92 6.80
C ALA A 57 -10.67 -9.67 8.32
N ILE A 58 -9.96 -10.58 9.01
CA ILE A 58 -9.73 -10.47 10.46
C ILE A 58 -9.23 -9.03 10.75
N PRO A 59 -9.65 -8.37 11.84
CA PRO A 59 -9.32 -6.95 12.08
C PRO A 59 -7.83 -6.60 11.99
N GLU A 60 -6.96 -7.59 12.17
CA GLU A 60 -5.50 -7.50 12.08
C GLU A 60 -4.95 -7.59 10.65
N THR A 61 -5.80 -7.67 9.63
CA THR A 61 -5.36 -7.84 8.24
C THR A 61 -5.27 -6.52 7.48
N LEU A 62 -4.45 -6.50 6.44
CA LEU A 62 -4.31 -5.33 5.58
C LEU A 62 -5.58 -4.95 4.83
N GLY A 63 -6.42 -5.94 4.48
CA GLY A 63 -7.71 -5.72 3.85
C GLY A 63 -8.68 -5.01 4.80
N ALA A 64 -8.74 -5.44 6.06
CA ALA A 64 -9.56 -4.79 7.09
C ALA A 64 -9.09 -3.35 7.38
N ALA A 65 -7.76 -3.12 7.39
CA ALA A 65 -7.18 -1.79 7.59
C ALA A 65 -7.19 -0.90 6.33
N ALA A 66 -7.68 -1.40 5.18
CA ALA A 66 -7.61 -0.74 3.87
C ALA A 66 -6.19 -0.33 3.43
N LEU A 67 -5.16 -1.07 3.88
CA LEU A 67 -3.75 -0.81 3.59
C LEU A 67 -3.16 -1.74 2.52
N ALA A 68 -3.88 -2.78 2.10
CA ALA A 68 -3.35 -3.82 1.21
C ALA A 68 -2.77 -3.27 -0.10
N LEU A 69 -3.50 -2.39 -0.81
CA LEU A 69 -3.02 -1.78 -2.05
C LEU A 69 -1.88 -0.80 -1.80
N HIS A 70 -1.96 -0.03 -0.71
CA HIS A 70 -0.94 0.95 -0.35
C HIS A 70 0.40 0.27 -0.07
N TYR A 71 0.41 -0.79 0.73
CA TYR A 71 1.62 -1.58 0.97
C TYR A 71 2.09 -2.34 -0.25
N ALA A 72 1.20 -2.82 -1.12
CA ALA A 72 1.60 -3.42 -2.39
C ALA A 72 2.46 -2.45 -3.23
N ASN A 73 2.03 -1.18 -3.33
CA ASN A 73 2.81 -0.17 -4.04
C ASN A 73 4.17 0.09 -3.36
N VAL A 74 4.22 0.17 -2.03
CA VAL A 74 5.48 0.32 -1.28
C VAL A 74 6.43 -0.86 -1.56
N ILE A 75 5.93 -2.09 -1.49
CA ILE A 75 6.73 -3.31 -1.71
C ILE A 75 7.29 -3.34 -3.14
N VAL A 76 6.49 -3.03 -4.16
CA VAL A 76 6.94 -2.99 -5.56
C VAL A 76 7.99 -1.88 -5.79
N VAL A 77 7.88 -0.73 -5.12
CA VAL A 77 8.93 0.29 -5.17
C VAL A 77 10.21 -0.22 -4.51
N ILE A 78 10.13 -0.84 -3.32
CA ILE A 78 11.28 -1.42 -2.63
C ILE A 78 11.97 -2.49 -3.49
N GLU A 79 11.21 -3.39 -4.11
CA GLU A 79 11.73 -4.42 -5.01
C GLU A 79 12.54 -3.82 -6.17
N LYS A 80 12.01 -2.78 -6.82
CA LYS A 80 12.70 -2.08 -7.91
C LYS A 80 14.00 -1.42 -7.43
N LEU A 81 13.98 -0.82 -6.25
CA LEU A 81 15.17 -0.18 -5.68
C LEU A 81 16.22 -1.22 -5.23
N ALA A 82 15.78 -2.38 -4.73
CA ALA A 82 16.65 -3.50 -4.38
C ALA A 82 17.32 -4.12 -5.61
N ALA A 83 16.61 -4.19 -6.75
CA ALA A 83 17.17 -4.67 -8.03
C ALA A 83 18.21 -3.72 -8.62
N SER A 84 18.06 -2.40 -8.39
CA SER A 84 18.97 -1.38 -8.91
C SER A 84 19.37 -0.34 -7.86
N PRO A 85 20.15 -0.70 -6.81
CA PRO A 85 20.47 0.21 -5.71
C PRO A 85 21.32 1.43 -6.13
N HIS A 86 22.02 1.32 -7.26
CA HIS A 86 22.86 2.38 -7.82
C HIS A 86 22.05 3.51 -8.49
N LEU A 87 20.76 3.28 -8.78
CA LEU A 87 19.86 4.28 -9.37
C LEU A 87 19.07 5.07 -8.31
N ILE A 88 19.33 4.81 -7.01
CA ILE A 88 18.61 5.47 -5.92
C ILE A 88 19.14 6.91 -5.74
N GLY A 89 18.44 7.84 -6.39
CA GLY A 89 18.59 9.27 -6.17
C GLY A 89 17.95 9.75 -4.86
N HIS A 90 18.18 11.02 -4.52
CA HIS A 90 17.56 11.66 -3.35
C HIS A 90 16.03 11.65 -3.46
N ASP A 91 15.50 12.00 -4.64
CA ASP A 91 14.07 12.09 -4.91
C ASP A 91 13.38 10.72 -4.71
N ALA A 92 13.96 9.65 -5.25
CA ALA A 92 13.40 8.29 -5.10
C ALA A 92 13.33 7.84 -3.63
N ARG A 93 14.30 8.27 -2.80
CA ARG A 93 14.31 7.98 -1.36
C ARG A 93 13.23 8.77 -0.63
N ASP A 94 13.07 10.05 -0.96
CA ASP A 94 12.06 10.90 -0.36
C ASP A 94 10.65 10.45 -0.73
N ASP A 95 10.43 10.10 -2.00
CA ASP A 95 9.18 9.53 -2.49
C ASP A 95 8.84 8.23 -1.74
N LEU A 96 9.79 7.30 -1.64
CA LEU A 96 9.58 6.07 -0.86
C LEU A 96 9.22 6.39 0.60
N TYR A 97 9.92 7.31 1.24
CA TYR A 97 9.65 7.67 2.64
C TYR A 97 8.28 8.34 2.81
N ASN A 98 7.86 9.16 1.85
CA ASN A 98 6.54 9.80 1.84
C ASN A 98 5.40 8.80 1.59
N MET A 99 5.67 7.69 0.89
CA MET A 99 4.73 6.58 0.75
C MET A 99 4.55 5.77 2.05
N LEU A 100 5.37 5.94 3.09
CA LEU A 100 5.29 5.10 4.28
C LEU A 100 4.22 5.59 5.29
N PRO A 101 3.34 4.69 5.78
CA PRO A 101 2.46 4.98 6.91
C PRO A 101 3.24 5.40 8.16
N ALA A 102 2.59 6.18 9.03
CA ALA A 102 3.22 6.72 10.23
C ALA A 102 3.85 5.65 11.14
N LYS A 103 3.21 4.47 11.26
CA LYS A 103 3.71 3.35 12.04
C LYS A 103 5.05 2.83 11.52
N VAL A 104 5.14 2.55 10.22
CA VAL A 104 6.37 2.08 9.57
C VAL A 104 7.47 3.13 9.65
N ARG A 105 7.14 4.42 9.45
CA ARG A 105 8.11 5.52 9.63
C ARG A 105 8.67 5.57 11.06
N ALA A 106 7.81 5.40 12.07
CA ALA A 106 8.25 5.39 13.46
C ALA A 106 9.16 4.18 13.76
N ALA A 107 8.77 2.98 13.31
CA ALA A 107 9.56 1.76 13.46
C ALA A 107 10.93 1.89 12.78
N LEU A 108 10.97 2.40 11.54
CA LEU A 108 12.21 2.64 10.81
C LEU A 108 13.14 3.61 11.55
N ARG A 109 12.60 4.72 12.07
CA ARG A 109 13.41 5.68 12.85
C ARG A 109 14.04 5.04 14.07
N GLU A 110 13.27 4.28 14.85
CA GLU A 110 13.80 3.61 16.04
C GLU A 110 14.86 2.55 15.68
N ARG A 111 14.69 1.83 14.57
CA ARG A 111 15.69 0.87 14.08
C ARG A 111 16.99 1.54 13.58
N LEU A 112 16.89 2.72 12.97
CA LEU A 112 18.04 3.44 12.42
C LEU A 112 18.76 4.36 13.44
N LYS A 113 18.11 4.70 14.55
CA LYS A 113 18.61 5.60 15.60
C LYS A 113 19.94 5.18 16.25
N PRO A 114 20.23 3.88 16.49
CA PRO A 114 21.55 3.47 17.00
C PRO A 114 22.67 3.87 16.03
N TYR A 115 22.45 3.73 14.73
CA TYR A 115 23.43 4.00 13.67
C TYR A 115 23.69 5.49 13.43
N SER A 116 22.84 6.39 13.90
CA SER A 116 23.05 7.84 13.71
C SER A 116 24.00 8.45 14.76
N LYS A 117 24.24 7.76 15.87
CA LYS A 117 25.07 8.26 16.99
C LYS A 117 26.46 7.63 17.06
N SER A 118 26.67 6.49 16.42
CA SER A 118 27.89 5.68 16.56
C SER A 118 28.78 5.65 15.31
N LEU A 119 28.49 6.45 14.28
CA LEU A 119 29.06 6.21 12.96
C LEU A 119 30.40 6.93 12.77
N ASP A 120 31.49 6.21 13.11
CA ASP A 120 32.70 6.34 12.30
C ASP A 120 32.34 5.95 10.86
N PRO A 121 32.50 6.84 9.86
CA PRO A 121 32.10 6.60 8.47
C PRO A 121 32.92 5.51 7.75
N SER A 122 33.74 4.74 8.46
CA SER A 122 34.85 3.96 7.90
C SER A 122 34.59 2.43 7.84
N VAL A 123 33.47 1.93 8.37
CA VAL A 123 33.27 0.48 8.54
C VAL A 123 31.88 0.05 8.06
N TYR A 124 31.51 0.41 6.82
CA TYR A 124 30.50 -0.38 6.13
C TYR A 124 31.17 -1.63 5.54
N ASP A 125 30.82 -2.78 6.12
CA ASP A 125 31.35 -4.08 5.71
C ASP A 125 30.60 -4.58 4.47
N THR A 126 31.36 -4.99 3.46
CA THR A 126 30.86 -5.59 2.22
C THR A 126 30.27 -6.98 2.46
N VAL A 127 30.75 -7.71 3.47
CA VAL A 127 30.19 -9.02 3.87
C VAL A 127 28.78 -8.83 4.41
N LEU A 128 28.60 -7.90 5.35
CA LEU A 128 27.29 -7.56 5.90
C LEU A 128 26.32 -7.01 4.84
N ALA A 129 26.80 -6.32 3.81
CA ALA A 129 25.95 -5.95 2.67
C ALA A 129 25.47 -7.16 1.86
N GLY A 130 26.29 -8.20 1.73
CA GLY A 130 25.89 -9.47 1.15
C GLY A 130 24.75 -10.12 1.93
N GLU A 131 24.89 -10.17 3.26
CA GLU A 131 23.87 -10.71 4.17
C GLU A 131 22.55 -9.93 4.08
N TRP A 132 22.62 -8.59 4.04
CA TRP A 132 21.42 -7.76 3.84
C TRP A 132 20.75 -7.98 2.49
N ASN A 133 21.53 -8.14 1.41
CA ASN A 133 20.98 -8.45 0.09
C ASN A 133 20.26 -9.80 0.09
N GLU A 134 20.85 -10.83 0.71
CA GLU A 134 20.25 -12.15 0.81
C GLU A 134 18.98 -12.13 1.66
N ALA A 135 19.01 -11.48 2.83
CA ALA A 135 17.84 -11.31 3.68
C ALA A 135 16.72 -10.59 2.94
N MET A 136 17.02 -9.49 2.24
CA MET A 136 16.03 -8.77 1.44
C MET A 136 15.46 -9.63 0.31
N ALA A 137 16.30 -10.38 -0.40
CA ALA A 137 15.86 -11.29 -1.46
C ALA A 137 14.92 -12.35 -0.91
N SER A 138 15.24 -12.94 0.25
CA SER A 138 14.38 -13.96 0.88
C SER A 138 13.00 -13.41 1.28
N ILE A 139 12.94 -12.15 1.75
CA ILE A 139 11.67 -11.50 2.10
C ILE A 139 10.86 -11.18 0.82
N LEU A 140 11.53 -10.64 -0.20
CA LEU A 140 10.88 -10.26 -1.46
C LEU A 140 10.40 -11.49 -2.25
N GLU A 141 11.06 -12.64 -2.15
CA GLU A 141 10.67 -13.88 -2.82
C GLU A 141 9.19 -14.22 -2.57
N TRP A 142 8.73 -14.11 -1.32
CA TRP A 142 7.34 -14.41 -0.96
C TRP A 142 6.43 -13.17 -0.96
N LEU A 143 6.98 -11.97 -0.73
CA LEU A 143 6.17 -10.76 -0.59
C LEU A 143 5.87 -10.07 -1.93
N ALA A 144 6.83 -10.05 -2.86
CA ALA A 144 6.68 -9.38 -4.14
C ALA A 144 5.56 -9.98 -5.00
N PRO A 145 5.43 -11.33 -5.16
CA PRO A 145 4.34 -11.90 -5.95
C PRO A 145 2.95 -11.50 -5.43
N LEU A 146 2.77 -11.43 -4.10
CA LEU A 146 1.52 -11.01 -3.48
C LEU A 146 1.22 -9.52 -3.71
N ALA A 147 2.25 -8.68 -3.67
CA ALA A 147 2.12 -7.25 -3.97
C ALA A 147 1.73 -6.99 -5.42
N HIS A 148 2.42 -7.62 -6.38
CA HIS A 148 2.09 -7.54 -7.80
C HIS A 148 0.67 -8.03 -8.08
N ASN A 149 0.27 -9.14 -7.46
CA ASN A 149 -1.09 -9.66 -7.57
C ASN A 149 -2.13 -8.69 -6.99
N MET A 150 -1.82 -7.99 -5.89
CA MET A 150 -2.73 -6.97 -5.34
C MET A 150 -2.95 -5.80 -6.29
N ILE A 151 -1.88 -5.30 -6.92
CA ILE A 151 -1.96 -4.21 -7.91
C ILE A 151 -2.76 -4.68 -9.13
N ARG A 152 -2.46 -5.88 -9.64
CA ARG A 152 -3.21 -6.47 -10.76
C ARG A 152 -4.68 -6.65 -10.43
N TRP A 153 -4.99 -7.25 -9.28
CA TRP A 153 -6.35 -7.50 -8.81
C TRP A 153 -7.17 -6.21 -8.74
N GLN A 154 -6.55 -5.12 -8.31
CA GLN A 154 -7.17 -3.80 -8.27
C GLN A 154 -7.36 -3.22 -9.69
N SER A 155 -6.37 -3.35 -10.57
CA SER A 155 -6.42 -2.81 -11.93
C SER A 155 -7.53 -3.43 -12.79
N GLU A 156 -7.76 -4.74 -12.65
CA GLU A 156 -8.82 -5.45 -13.39
C GLU A 156 -10.25 -4.97 -13.01
N ARG A 157 -10.39 -4.32 -11.85
CA ARG A 157 -11.66 -3.77 -11.35
C ARG A 157 -11.79 -2.27 -11.60
N SER A 158 -10.71 -1.59 -11.97
CA SER A 158 -10.76 -0.21 -12.43
C SER A 158 -11.24 -0.16 -13.89
N TYR A 159 -12.36 0.50 -14.15
CA TYR A 159 -12.94 0.59 -15.49
C TYR A 159 -11.99 1.22 -16.52
N GLU A 160 -11.06 2.08 -16.09
CA GLU A 160 -10.06 2.72 -16.97
C GLU A 160 -8.93 1.77 -17.41
N GLN A 161 -8.65 0.71 -16.63
CA GLN A 161 -7.55 -0.22 -16.87
C GLN A 161 -8.00 -1.56 -17.49
N GLN A 162 -9.31 -1.83 -17.52
CA GLN A 162 -9.90 -3.05 -18.10
C GLN A 162 -9.64 -3.23 -19.59
N THR A 163 -9.36 -2.15 -20.34
CA THR A 163 -9.09 -2.19 -21.79
C THR A 163 -7.69 -2.68 -22.16
N PHE A 164 -6.73 -2.66 -21.22
CA PHE A 164 -5.32 -2.96 -21.51
C PHE A 164 -4.80 -4.24 -20.85
N VAL A 165 -5.50 -4.79 -19.86
CA VAL A 165 -5.05 -5.94 -19.07
C VAL A 165 -5.78 -7.20 -19.48
N SER A 166 -5.02 -8.21 -19.93
CA SER A 166 -5.54 -9.57 -20.14
C SER A 166 -6.16 -10.09 -18.85
N ARG A 167 -7.46 -10.40 -18.86
CA ARG A 167 -8.22 -10.92 -17.71
C ARG A 167 -7.58 -12.22 -17.21
N THR A 168 -6.69 -12.11 -16.23
CA THR A 168 -6.11 -13.25 -15.54
C THR A 168 -6.65 -13.17 -14.13
N ASN A 169 -7.74 -13.88 -13.88
CA ASN A 169 -8.51 -13.78 -12.63
C ASN A 169 -7.62 -14.04 -11.40
N VAL A 170 -7.03 -12.99 -10.83
CA VAL A 170 -6.30 -13.06 -9.56
C VAL A 170 -7.31 -13.20 -8.44
N LEU A 171 -7.06 -14.11 -7.50
CA LEU A 171 -7.91 -14.30 -6.34
C LEU A 171 -7.42 -13.45 -5.17
N LEU A 172 -8.33 -13.00 -4.30
CA LEU A 172 -8.01 -12.16 -3.13
C LEU A 172 -7.03 -12.84 -2.15
N VAL A 173 -7.05 -14.17 -2.09
CA VAL A 173 -6.12 -14.98 -1.28
C VAL A 173 -4.70 -15.01 -1.83
N GLN A 174 -4.52 -14.70 -3.12
CA GLN A 174 -3.20 -14.61 -3.77
C GLN A 174 -2.60 -13.20 -3.65
N THR A 175 -3.24 -12.31 -2.89
CA THR A 175 -2.81 -10.93 -2.69
C THR A 175 -2.51 -10.67 -1.22
N LEU A 176 -2.06 -9.44 -0.93
CA LEU A 176 -1.85 -8.97 0.45
C LEU A 176 -3.14 -8.75 1.25
N TYR A 177 -4.33 -8.93 0.67
CA TYR A 177 -5.59 -8.58 1.33
C TYR A 177 -5.78 -9.25 2.70
N PHE A 178 -5.41 -10.53 2.81
CA PHE A 178 -5.51 -11.27 4.08
C PHE A 178 -4.19 -11.32 4.87
N ALA A 179 -3.16 -10.61 4.44
CA ALA A 179 -1.89 -10.58 5.17
C ALA A 179 -2.06 -9.88 6.52
N ASN A 180 -1.39 -10.39 7.55
CA ASN A 180 -1.38 -9.77 8.87
C ASN A 180 -0.60 -8.45 8.83
N GLN A 181 -1.23 -7.38 9.31
CA GLN A 181 -0.70 -6.03 9.25
C GLN A 181 0.63 -5.89 9.96
N GLU A 182 0.74 -6.36 11.21
CA GLU A 182 1.96 -6.21 12.01
C GLU A 182 3.15 -6.95 11.39
N LYS A 183 2.93 -8.18 10.92
CA LYS A 183 3.96 -8.97 10.24
C LYS A 183 4.41 -8.32 8.94
N THR A 184 3.48 -7.78 8.15
CA THR A 184 3.84 -7.08 6.92
C THR A 184 4.59 -5.77 7.21
N GLU A 185 4.15 -4.98 8.19
CA GLU A 185 4.83 -3.75 8.60
C GLU A 185 6.27 -4.03 9.11
N ALA A 186 6.46 -5.13 9.86
CA ALA A 186 7.77 -5.57 10.31
C ALA A 186 8.68 -5.98 9.13
N ALA A 187 8.18 -6.78 8.19
CA ALA A 187 8.92 -7.19 7.01
C ALA A 187 9.31 -5.99 6.12
N ILE A 188 8.38 -5.03 5.90
CA ILE A 188 8.67 -3.78 5.19
C ILE A 188 9.76 -2.99 5.91
N THR A 189 9.70 -2.90 7.25
CA THR A 189 10.72 -2.19 8.03
C THR A 189 12.10 -2.84 7.88
N GLU A 190 12.18 -4.17 7.84
CA GLU A 190 13.43 -4.90 7.63
C GLU A 190 14.01 -4.64 6.24
N LEU A 191 13.18 -4.69 5.19
CA LEU A 191 13.58 -4.32 3.83
C LEU A 191 14.14 -2.88 3.77
N LEU A 192 13.50 -1.94 4.46
CA LEU A 192 13.94 -0.53 4.49
C LEU A 192 15.28 -0.34 5.20
N VAL A 193 15.55 -1.12 6.27
CA VAL A 193 16.84 -1.10 6.97
C VAL A 193 17.94 -1.65 6.06
N GLY A 194 17.71 -2.79 5.41
CA GLY A 194 18.65 -3.37 4.45
C GLY A 194 18.93 -2.43 3.28
N LEU A 195 17.89 -1.82 2.70
CA LEU A 195 18.03 -0.86 1.61
C LEU A 195 18.84 0.38 2.03
N ASN A 196 18.60 0.90 3.24
CA ASN A 196 19.39 2.00 3.80
C ASN A 196 20.87 1.62 3.99
N TYR A 197 21.16 0.37 4.38
CA TYR A 197 22.54 -0.13 4.51
C TYR A 197 23.24 -0.20 3.15
N ILE A 198 22.63 -0.89 2.17
CA ILE A 198 23.17 -1.07 0.82
C ILE A 198 23.42 0.28 0.13
N TRP A 199 22.47 1.21 0.26
CA TRP A 199 22.61 2.53 -0.34
C TRP A 199 23.76 3.35 0.26
N ARG A 200 23.96 3.28 1.58
CA ARG A 200 25.08 3.96 2.24
C ARG A 200 26.42 3.38 1.80
N LEU A 201 26.55 2.07 1.78
CA LEU A 201 27.77 1.41 1.31
C LEU A 201 28.07 1.78 -0.16
N GLY A 202 27.08 1.71 -1.04
CA GLY A 202 27.26 2.05 -2.46
C GLY A 202 27.74 3.49 -2.66
N ARG A 203 27.24 4.43 -1.85
CA ARG A 203 27.72 5.83 -1.86
C ARG A 203 29.16 5.95 -1.39
N GLU A 204 29.52 5.27 -0.30
CA GLU A 204 30.88 5.32 0.25
C GLU A 204 31.90 4.77 -0.75
N LEU A 205 31.60 3.64 -1.39
CA LEU A 205 32.44 3.04 -2.43
C LEU A 205 32.60 3.98 -3.64
N ASN A 206 31.52 4.63 -4.09
CA ASN A 206 31.58 5.60 -5.19
C ASN A 206 32.44 6.82 -4.81
N THR A 207 32.30 7.34 -3.59
CA THR A 207 33.14 8.46 -3.12
C THR A 207 34.62 8.09 -3.03
N LYS A 208 34.95 6.87 -2.57
CA LYS A 208 36.34 6.37 -2.52
C LYS A 208 36.93 6.23 -3.94
N ALA A 209 36.17 5.64 -4.87
CA ALA A 209 36.60 5.52 -6.27
C ALA A 209 36.84 6.88 -6.93
N LEU A 210 35.94 7.87 -6.71
CA LEU A 210 36.13 9.24 -7.20
C LEU A 210 37.37 9.90 -6.61
N GLN A 211 37.64 9.68 -5.31
CA GLN A 211 38.82 10.22 -4.65
C GLN A 211 40.11 9.58 -5.19
N GLU A 212 40.13 8.28 -5.43
CA GLU A 212 41.27 7.57 -6.05
C GLU A 212 41.52 8.09 -7.48
N CYS A 213 40.48 8.23 -8.31
CA CYS A 213 40.61 8.81 -9.66
C CYS A 213 41.11 10.26 -9.64
N ALA A 214 40.64 11.08 -8.69
CA ALA A 214 41.10 12.45 -8.53
C ALA A 214 42.58 12.49 -8.09
N SER A 215 42.97 11.64 -7.14
CA SER A 215 44.36 11.56 -6.68
C SER A 215 45.32 11.10 -7.80
N SER A 216 44.90 10.17 -8.65
CA SER A 216 45.69 9.70 -9.80
C SER A 216 45.94 10.80 -10.83
N ARG A 217 45.01 11.76 -11.02
CA ARG A 217 45.20 12.89 -11.95
C ARG A 217 46.17 13.94 -11.42
N VAL A 218 46.22 14.12 -10.10
CA VAL A 218 47.16 15.06 -9.48
C VAL A 218 48.60 14.58 -9.62
N PHE A 219 48.87 13.27 -9.64
CA PHE A 219 50.23 12.76 -9.85
C PHE A 219 50.75 12.85 -11.29
N ASP A 220 49.86 12.91 -12.28
CA ASP A 220 50.25 12.99 -13.70
C ASP A 220 50.66 14.44 -14.10
N GLU A 221 50.02 15.45 -13.49
CA GLU A 221 50.28 16.87 -13.78
C GLU A 221 51.63 17.39 -13.20
N TYR A 222 52.24 16.67 -12.25
CA TYR A 222 53.58 17.00 -11.73
C TYR A 222 54.73 16.43 -12.58
N LEU A 223 54.47 15.45 -13.46
CA LEU A 223 55.51 14.84 -14.30
C LEU A 223 55.74 15.59 -15.63
N GLU A 224 54.90 16.57 -15.97
CA GLU A 224 55.05 17.37 -17.19
C GLU A 224 55.79 18.71 -16.99
N VAL A 225 56.19 19.08 -15.77
CA VAL A 225 56.86 20.37 -15.47
C VAL A 225 58.40 20.28 -15.50
N GLU A 226 58.99 19.11 -15.76
CA GLU A 226 60.45 18.90 -15.69
C GLU A 226 61.16 18.77 -17.06
N LYS A 227 60.75 19.55 -18.07
CA LYS A 227 61.46 19.64 -19.36
C LYS A 227 61.80 21.05 -19.81
#